data_AF-A0A3Q3XIT8-F1
#
_entry.id   AF-A0A3Q3XIT8-F1
#
_cell.length_a   1.000
_cell.length_b   1.000
_cell.length_c   1.000
_cell.angle_alpha   90.00
_cell.angle_beta   90.00
_cell.angle_gamma   90.00
#
_symmetry.space_group_name_H-M   'P 1'
#
loop_
_entity.id
_entity.type
_entity.pdbx_description
1 polymer ?
#
loop_
_entity_poly.entity_id
_entity_poly.type
_entity_poly.pdbx_seq_one_letter_code
_entity_poly.pdbx_strand_id
1 'polypeptide(L)'
;MEKLMEQFLEQSAQAEENFYRMEEQRLQAEDRRREAEHARELHMLQMLGQMFSGLSAAPPARAPGFRSGSPSAHSAAEPGLPVFERYYSLGSTSHRGMDGDFLSLIKTIIPPLTSKKHKGQDGRIGIIGGCQDYTGAPYFAAISALKAGADLSHVFCTKDAALVIKSYSPELIVHPVLDSPNAVEEIEKWLPRLHSLVVGPGLGRDDLLLKTAKEVIEKSKARDVPIVIDADGLWLVSQQPSVIQGYQKGILTPNFMEFTRLYESLHHEPMDSTDHHRNVMQLSVAMGNLTVVLKGEQDLITDGSKVISCSIAGSGRRCGGQGDLLSGSLGAFAHWAHAASVAGVFRSMNPSMVAAFGACSLTRQCNSQAFQRHGRSTTTSDMIQEIGSAFKKLFES
;
A
#
# COMPACT_ATOMS: atom_id res chain seq x y z
N MET A 1 -19.62 -37.38 -32.03
CA MET A 1 -18.87 -36.18 -31.59
C MET A 1 -19.04 -35.93 -30.10
N GLU A 2 -20.27 -35.93 -29.55
CA GLU A 2 -20.51 -35.68 -28.11
C GLU A 2 -19.72 -36.61 -27.17
N LYS A 3 -19.75 -37.93 -27.37
CA LYS A 3 -18.97 -38.88 -26.56
C LYS A 3 -17.45 -38.65 -26.60
N LEU A 4 -16.93 -38.12 -27.71
CA LEU A 4 -15.50 -37.82 -27.85
C LEU A 4 -15.14 -36.52 -27.10
N MET A 5 -16.05 -35.55 -27.11
CA MET A 5 -15.93 -34.29 -26.36
C MET A 5 -15.98 -34.55 -24.85
N GLU A 6 -16.87 -35.43 -24.41
CA GLU A 6 -17.03 -35.80 -23.00
C GLU A 6 -15.77 -36.50 -22.46
N GLN A 7 -15.21 -37.46 -23.22
CA GLN A 7 -13.93 -38.08 -22.87
C GLN A 7 -12.75 -37.10 -22.83
N PHE A 8 -12.73 -36.11 -23.72
CA PHE A 8 -11.68 -35.09 -23.72
C PHE A 8 -11.79 -34.18 -22.49
N LEU A 9 -13.01 -33.80 -22.09
CA LEU A 9 -13.25 -33.00 -20.89
C LEU A 9 -12.87 -33.75 -19.61
N GLU A 10 -13.19 -35.05 -19.52
CA GLU A 10 -12.78 -35.89 -18.39
C GLU A 10 -11.25 -36.03 -18.31
N GLN A 11 -10.58 -36.27 -19.44
CA GLN A 11 -9.11 -36.34 -19.48
C GLN A 11 -8.45 -35.01 -19.10
N SER A 12 -9.03 -33.88 -19.55
CA SER A 12 -8.54 -32.56 -19.19
C SER A 12 -8.71 -32.28 -17.69
N ALA A 13 -9.88 -32.59 -17.13
CA ALA A 13 -10.15 -32.40 -15.70
C ALA A 13 -9.20 -33.27 -14.83
N GLN A 14 -8.96 -34.51 -15.27
CA GLN A 14 -8.07 -35.41 -14.55
C GLN A 14 -6.59 -35.01 -14.66
N ALA A 15 -6.17 -34.45 -15.79
CA ALA A 15 -4.84 -33.86 -15.93
C ALA A 15 -4.66 -32.64 -15.03
N GLU A 16 -5.70 -31.81 -14.90
CA GLU A 16 -5.69 -30.64 -14.02
C GLU A 16 -5.60 -31.05 -12.55
N GLU A 17 -6.40 -32.02 -12.11
CA GLU A 17 -6.37 -32.53 -10.74
C GLU A 17 -5.00 -33.14 -10.38
N ASN A 18 -4.40 -33.89 -11.31
CA ASN A 18 -3.06 -34.46 -11.13
C ASN A 18 -1.97 -33.38 -11.05
N PHE A 19 -2.10 -32.31 -11.84
CA PHE A 19 -1.19 -31.17 -11.77
C PHE A 19 -1.27 -30.49 -10.40
N TYR A 20 -2.48 -30.22 -9.88
CA TYR A 20 -2.65 -29.62 -8.56
C TYR A 20 -2.10 -30.49 -7.43
N ARG A 21 -2.31 -31.82 -7.48
CA ARG A 21 -1.72 -32.73 -6.48
C ARG A 21 -0.20 -32.73 -6.50
N MET A 22 0.42 -32.71 -7.67
CA MET A 22 1.88 -32.64 -7.77
C MET A 22 2.43 -31.30 -7.26
N GLU A 23 1.75 -30.20 -7.58
CA GLU A 23 2.18 -28.88 -7.11
C GLU A 23 2.02 -28.73 -5.59
N GLU A 24 0.95 -29.28 -5.01
CA GLU A 24 0.76 -29.33 -3.56
C GLU A 24 1.86 -30.15 -2.87
N GLN A 25 2.23 -31.32 -3.44
CA GLN A 25 3.34 -32.12 -2.93
C GLN A 25 4.69 -31.40 -3.04
N ARG A 26 4.91 -30.64 -4.12
CA ARG A 26 6.13 -29.84 -4.33
C ARG A 26 6.23 -28.73 -3.28
N LEU A 27 5.14 -28.01 -3.04
CA LEU A 27 5.06 -26.96 -2.03
C LEU A 27 5.30 -27.51 -0.62
N GLN A 28 4.68 -28.65 -0.26
CA GLN A 28 4.94 -29.31 1.02
C GLN A 28 6.41 -29.76 1.17
N ALA A 29 7.07 -30.14 0.08
CA ALA A 29 8.49 -30.49 0.11
C ALA A 29 9.39 -29.26 0.29
N GLU A 30 9.05 -28.13 -0.33
CA GLU A 30 9.76 -26.85 -0.14
C GLU A 30 9.59 -26.29 1.28
N ASP A 31 8.38 -26.36 1.84
CA ASP A 31 8.13 -25.92 3.22
C ASP A 31 8.93 -26.75 4.23
N ARG A 32 8.96 -28.08 4.08
CA ARG A 32 9.82 -28.96 4.90
C ARG A 32 11.31 -28.62 4.77
N ARG A 33 11.78 -28.19 3.59
CA ARG A 33 13.17 -27.76 3.40
C ARG A 33 13.46 -26.45 4.14
N ARG A 34 12.55 -25.48 4.06
CA ARG A 34 12.68 -24.19 4.76
C ARG A 34 12.65 -24.37 6.27
N GLU A 35 11.77 -25.21 6.79
CA GLU A 35 11.75 -25.56 8.22
C GLU A 35 13.08 -26.18 8.67
N ALA A 36 13.64 -27.08 7.86
CA ALA A 36 14.94 -27.69 8.16
C ALA A 36 16.10 -26.69 8.09
N GLU A 37 16.07 -25.71 7.19
CA GLU A 37 17.04 -24.62 7.13
C GLU A 37 16.93 -23.71 8.36
N HIS A 38 15.72 -23.31 8.72
CA HIS A 38 15.48 -22.46 9.88
C HIS A 38 15.90 -23.15 11.19
N ALA A 39 15.65 -24.46 11.32
CA ALA A 39 16.12 -25.26 12.45
C ALA A 39 17.66 -25.29 12.53
N ARG A 40 18.37 -25.36 11.39
CA ARG A 40 19.83 -25.30 11.34
C ARG A 40 20.36 -23.93 11.77
N GLU A 41 19.72 -22.84 11.34
CA GLU A 41 20.10 -21.48 11.74
C GLU A 41 19.91 -21.25 13.24
N LEU A 42 18.77 -21.66 13.79
CA LEU A 42 18.50 -21.61 15.22
C LEU A 42 19.54 -22.41 16.02
N HIS A 43 19.92 -23.59 15.53
CA HIS A 43 20.96 -24.40 16.17
C HIS A 43 22.33 -23.71 16.14
N MET A 44 22.71 -23.08 15.03
CA MET A 44 23.96 -22.30 14.95
C MET A 44 23.94 -21.09 15.90
N LEU A 45 22.83 -20.36 15.98
CA LEU A 45 22.68 -19.23 16.90
C LEU A 45 22.78 -19.67 18.37
N GLN A 46 22.21 -20.83 18.70
CA GLN A 46 22.32 -21.41 20.03
C GLN A 46 23.75 -21.82 20.39
N MET A 47 24.49 -22.42 19.44
CA MET A 47 25.92 -22.72 19.61
C MET A 47 26.75 -21.46 19.80
N LEU A 48 26.50 -20.41 19.01
CA LEU A 48 27.17 -19.10 19.17
C LEU A 48 26.87 -18.49 20.54
N GLY A 49 25.62 -18.53 20.99
CA GLY A 49 25.23 -18.06 22.33
C GLY A 49 25.96 -18.80 23.46
N GLN A 50 26.15 -20.11 23.33
CA GLN A 50 26.93 -20.90 24.28
C GLN A 50 28.42 -20.51 24.28
N MET A 51 29.01 -20.25 23.11
CA MET A 51 30.40 -19.77 23.02
C MET A 51 30.59 -18.39 23.69
N PHE A 52 29.63 -17.48 23.56
CA PHE A 52 29.70 -16.15 24.19
C PHE A 52 29.42 -16.18 25.70
N SER A 53 28.62 -17.13 26.18
CA SER A 53 28.37 -17.31 27.62
C SER A 53 29.59 -17.82 28.41
N GLY A 54 30.61 -18.34 27.72
CA GLY A 54 31.88 -18.76 28.34
C GLY A 54 32.86 -17.62 28.65
N LEU A 55 32.55 -16.37 28.29
CA LEU A 55 33.50 -15.24 28.36
C LEU A 55 33.14 -14.16 29.41
N SER A 56 32.19 -14.39 30.31
CA SER A 56 31.87 -13.40 31.36
C SER A 56 31.70 -14.03 32.73
N ALA A 57 32.78 -14.01 33.52
CA ALA A 57 32.72 -14.18 34.97
C ALA A 57 33.71 -13.21 35.65
N ALA A 58 33.20 -12.08 36.16
CA ALA A 58 33.84 -11.30 37.21
C ALA A 58 32.76 -10.54 38.04
N PRO A 59 32.94 -10.35 39.37
CA PRO A 59 31.86 -10.06 40.32
C PRO A 59 31.67 -8.55 40.64
N PRO A 60 30.59 -8.16 41.36
CA PRO A 60 30.14 -6.78 41.42
C PRO A 60 30.79 -5.96 42.57
N ALA A 61 30.94 -4.65 42.34
CA ALA A 61 31.37 -3.68 43.36
C ALA A 61 30.30 -2.58 43.58
N ARG A 62 30.28 -2.09 44.82
CA ARG A 62 29.26 -1.31 45.56
C ARG A 62 29.04 0.15 45.13
N ALA A 63 27.85 0.66 45.48
CA ALA A 63 27.40 2.05 45.49
C ALA A 63 28.05 2.94 46.58
N PRO A 64 27.94 4.28 46.47
CA PRO A 64 27.01 5.08 47.30
C PRO A 64 26.30 6.18 46.46
N GLY A 65 25.16 6.82 46.76
CA GLY A 65 24.43 7.12 47.98
C GLY A 65 24.41 8.64 48.20
N PHE A 66 23.34 9.38 47.85
CA PHE A 66 23.03 10.71 48.43
C PHE A 66 21.56 11.16 48.24
N ARG A 67 21.03 11.74 49.33
CA ARG A 67 19.71 12.38 49.61
C ARG A 67 19.56 13.72 48.85
N SER A 68 18.45 14.48 48.75
CA SER A 68 17.06 14.54 49.28
C SER A 68 16.39 15.76 48.60
N GLY A 69 15.05 15.80 48.51
CA GLY A 69 14.33 17.10 48.45
C GLY A 69 12.99 17.07 47.71
N SER A 70 11.89 16.93 48.45
CA SER A 70 10.52 17.31 48.05
C SER A 70 10.27 18.81 48.29
N PRO A 71 9.21 19.42 47.73
CA PRO A 71 7.95 19.46 48.47
C PRO A 71 6.66 19.28 47.63
N SER A 72 5.62 18.92 48.36
CA SER A 72 4.21 18.68 48.04
C SER A 72 3.38 19.93 47.71
N ALA A 73 2.27 19.77 46.96
CA ALA A 73 0.92 20.12 47.44
C ALA A 73 -0.18 19.63 46.47
N HIS A 74 -1.34 19.31 47.06
CA HIS A 74 -2.54 18.65 46.52
C HIS A 74 -3.51 19.59 45.76
N SER A 75 -4.35 19.04 44.88
CA SER A 75 -5.82 19.04 45.05
C SER A 75 -6.50 18.12 44.02
N ALA A 76 -7.57 17.44 44.43
CA ALA A 76 -8.39 16.53 43.63
C ALA A 76 -9.87 16.97 43.68
N ALA A 77 -10.62 16.82 42.57
CA ALA A 77 -12.05 16.47 42.53
C ALA A 77 -12.58 16.36 41.08
N GLU A 78 -12.82 15.11 40.64
CA GLU A 78 -14.05 14.49 40.06
C GLU A 78 -14.87 15.12 38.90
N PRO A 79 -15.62 14.28 38.13
CA PRO A 79 -15.75 14.39 36.68
C PRO A 79 -17.11 14.92 36.19
N GLY A 80 -17.08 15.75 35.14
CA GLY A 80 -18.25 16.15 34.35
C GLY A 80 -18.05 15.77 32.89
N LEU A 81 -18.97 14.99 32.32
CA LEU A 81 -19.08 14.69 30.90
C LEU A 81 -19.25 15.98 30.08
N PRO A 82 -18.63 16.08 28.88
CA PRO A 82 -19.19 16.93 27.83
C PRO A 82 -19.46 16.15 26.53
N VAL A 83 -20.75 16.18 26.19
CA VAL A 83 -21.34 16.39 24.86
C VAL A 83 -20.35 16.66 23.73
N PHE A 84 -20.47 15.88 22.64
CA PHE A 84 -19.77 16.05 21.37
C PHE A 84 -20.11 17.42 20.74
N GLU A 85 -19.11 18.29 20.61
CA GLU A 85 -19.20 19.54 19.85
C GLU A 85 -18.30 19.45 18.59
N ARG A 86 -18.85 19.86 17.45
CA ARG A 86 -18.18 19.86 16.14
C ARG A 86 -16.99 20.83 16.17
N TYR A 87 -15.77 20.33 16.01
CA TYR A 87 -14.59 21.18 15.87
C TYR A 87 -14.17 21.32 14.40
N TYR A 88 -14.48 22.47 13.82
CA TYR A 88 -13.59 23.12 12.87
C TYR A 88 -12.65 24.02 13.69
N SER A 89 -11.34 23.79 13.66
CA SER A 89 -10.38 24.73 14.24
C SER A 89 -9.17 24.89 13.31
N LEU A 90 -9.05 26.08 12.74
CA LEU A 90 -7.82 26.61 12.17
C LEU A 90 -6.87 26.93 13.33
N GLY A 91 -5.77 26.18 13.46
CA GLY A 91 -4.76 26.42 14.50
C GLY A 91 -3.51 25.55 14.31
N SER A 92 -2.37 26.19 14.03
CA SER A 92 -1.11 25.55 13.61
C SER A 92 -0.40 24.67 14.66
N THR A 93 -0.97 24.52 15.85
CA THR A 93 -0.49 23.60 16.92
C THR A 93 -1.24 22.25 16.97
N SER A 94 -2.27 22.06 16.14
CA SER A 94 -3.15 20.87 16.13
C SER A 94 -2.64 19.67 15.31
N HIS A 95 -1.66 19.86 14.41
CA HIS A 95 -1.31 18.84 13.41
C HIS A 95 -0.57 17.62 14.00
N ARG A 96 0.33 17.82 14.98
CA ARG A 96 1.07 16.70 15.60
C ARG A 96 0.17 15.74 16.39
N GLY A 97 -0.90 16.25 17.01
CA GLY A 97 -1.85 15.40 17.74
C GLY A 97 -2.66 14.52 16.80
N MET A 98 -3.17 15.11 15.72
CA MET A 98 -3.95 14.40 14.71
C MET A 98 -3.13 13.30 14.01
N ASP A 99 -1.86 13.57 13.67
CA ASP A 99 -0.97 12.56 13.09
C ASP A 99 -0.78 11.37 14.05
N GLY A 100 -0.65 11.61 15.36
CA GLY A 100 -0.50 10.57 16.38
C GLY A 100 -1.73 9.66 16.52
N ASP A 101 -2.93 10.23 16.45
CA ASP A 101 -4.19 9.47 16.50
C ASP A 101 -4.34 8.56 15.27
N PHE A 102 -4.03 9.08 14.08
CA PHE A 102 -4.05 8.29 12.84
C PHE A 102 -3.00 7.18 12.87
N LEU A 103 -1.76 7.46 13.30
CA LEU A 103 -0.72 6.44 13.44
C LEU A 103 -1.17 5.32 14.38
N SER A 104 -1.79 5.65 15.50
CA SER A 104 -2.34 4.66 16.44
C SER A 104 -3.42 3.80 15.78
N LEU A 105 -4.33 4.41 15.02
CA LEU A 105 -5.34 3.68 14.24
C LEU A 105 -4.69 2.76 13.18
N ILE A 106 -3.64 3.22 12.50
CA ILE A 106 -2.95 2.42 11.49
C ILE A 106 -2.30 1.17 12.10
N LYS A 107 -1.74 1.28 13.31
CA LYS A 107 -1.21 0.10 14.03
C LYS A 107 -2.27 -0.99 14.23
N THR A 108 -3.55 -0.61 14.37
CA THR A 108 -4.65 -1.58 14.55
C THR A 108 -5.10 -2.27 13.27
N ILE A 109 -4.82 -1.70 12.09
CA ILE A 109 -5.21 -2.32 10.81
C ILE A 109 -4.14 -3.27 10.28
N ILE A 110 -2.89 -3.12 10.70
CA ILE A 110 -1.77 -3.94 10.23
C ILE A 110 -1.95 -5.38 10.75
N PRO A 111 -1.95 -6.39 9.87
CA PRO A 111 -2.13 -7.76 10.28
C PRO A 111 -0.97 -8.22 11.18
N PRO A 112 -1.24 -8.93 12.30
CA PRO A 112 -0.18 -9.52 13.09
C PRO A 112 0.49 -10.66 12.31
N LEU A 113 1.83 -10.71 12.39
CA LEU A 113 2.60 -11.84 11.89
C LEU A 113 2.37 -13.05 12.81
N THR A 114 1.74 -14.10 12.30
CA THR A 114 1.44 -15.31 13.07
C THR A 114 1.67 -16.56 12.23
N SER A 115 2.08 -17.66 12.87
CA SER A 115 2.25 -18.97 12.20
C SER A 115 0.94 -19.64 11.80
N LYS A 116 -0.21 -19.04 12.12
CA LYS A 116 -1.54 -19.57 11.81
C LYS A 116 -2.05 -19.16 10.43
N LYS A 117 -1.41 -18.15 9.82
CA LYS A 117 -1.80 -17.66 8.49
C LYS A 117 -1.02 -18.35 7.40
N HIS A 118 -1.65 -18.49 6.25
CA HIS A 118 -1.05 -19.04 5.03
C HIS A 118 -0.70 -17.94 4.04
N LYS A 119 0.26 -18.24 3.16
CA LYS A 119 0.72 -17.32 2.11
C LYS A 119 -0.46 -16.72 1.31
N GLY A 120 -0.47 -15.41 1.25
CA GLY A 120 -1.45 -14.63 0.51
C GLY A 120 -2.64 -14.18 1.33
N GLN A 121 -2.76 -14.49 2.62
CA GLN A 121 -3.85 -13.99 3.47
C GLN A 121 -3.65 -12.53 3.89
N ASP A 122 -2.42 -12.05 3.91
CA ASP A 122 -2.09 -10.68 4.33
C ASP A 122 -1.82 -9.75 3.15
N GLY A 123 -2.23 -10.13 1.94
CA GLY A 123 -2.31 -9.22 0.79
C GLY A 123 -1.83 -9.84 -0.51
N ARG A 124 -2.67 -9.72 -1.54
CA ARG A 124 -2.37 -10.12 -2.92
C ARG A 124 -2.68 -8.91 -3.79
N ILE A 125 -1.65 -8.15 -4.12
CA ILE A 125 -1.81 -6.81 -4.73
C ILE A 125 -1.56 -6.93 -6.22
N GLY A 126 -2.48 -6.43 -7.05
CA GLY A 126 -2.29 -6.37 -8.50
C GLY A 126 -1.93 -4.97 -8.96
N ILE A 127 -0.88 -4.86 -9.77
CA ILE A 127 -0.45 -3.63 -10.41
C ILE A 127 -0.81 -3.73 -11.90
N ILE A 128 -1.65 -2.82 -12.39
CA ILE A 128 -2.01 -2.69 -13.81
C ILE A 128 -1.23 -1.51 -14.38
N GLY A 129 -0.23 -1.79 -15.20
CA GLY A 129 0.66 -0.79 -15.76
C GLY A 129 1.93 -1.40 -16.34
N GLY A 130 2.87 -0.56 -16.74
CA GLY A 130 4.06 -0.98 -17.46
C GLY A 130 3.82 -1.16 -18.95
N CYS A 131 4.12 -0.11 -19.71
CA CYS A 131 4.24 -0.13 -21.15
C CYS A 131 5.72 -0.28 -21.57
N GLN A 132 5.95 -0.29 -22.88
CA GLN A 132 7.28 -0.43 -23.48
C GLN A 132 8.35 0.50 -22.86
N ASP A 133 7.98 1.75 -22.57
CA ASP A 133 8.92 2.77 -22.10
C ASP A 133 9.01 2.86 -20.58
N TYR A 134 7.93 2.55 -19.86
CA TYR A 134 7.79 2.81 -18.42
C TYR A 134 7.77 1.53 -17.59
N THR A 135 8.90 0.84 -17.55
CA THR A 135 9.07 -0.43 -16.80
C THR A 135 9.43 -0.24 -15.32
N GLY A 136 10.02 0.90 -14.95
CA GLY A 136 10.42 1.19 -13.57
C GLY A 136 9.25 1.47 -12.63
N ALA A 137 8.25 2.23 -13.08
CA ALA A 137 7.08 2.60 -12.30
C ALA A 137 6.28 1.39 -11.77
N PRO A 138 5.86 0.41 -12.59
CA PRO A 138 5.14 -0.77 -12.08
C PRO A 138 6.02 -1.63 -11.16
N TYR A 139 7.33 -1.67 -11.38
CA TYR A 139 8.26 -2.33 -10.46
C TYR A 139 8.28 -1.65 -9.08
N PHE A 140 8.44 -0.32 -9.04
CA PHE A 140 8.47 0.43 -7.80
C PHE A 140 7.16 0.28 -7.01
N ALA A 141 6.00 0.30 -7.68
CA ALA A 141 4.73 0.03 -7.03
C ALA A 141 4.68 -1.41 -6.45
N ALA A 142 5.01 -2.40 -7.27
CA ALA A 142 4.93 -3.81 -6.86
C ALA A 142 5.87 -4.17 -5.71
N ILE A 143 7.14 -3.75 -5.79
CA ILE A 143 8.12 -4.04 -4.74
C ILE A 143 7.83 -3.29 -3.44
N SER A 144 7.21 -2.10 -3.53
CA SER A 144 6.81 -1.33 -2.34
C SER A 144 5.61 -1.93 -1.64
N ALA A 145 4.70 -2.59 -2.38
CA ALA A 145 3.63 -3.40 -1.79
C ALA A 145 4.20 -4.58 -0.99
N LEU A 146 5.13 -5.34 -1.59
CA LEU A 146 5.80 -6.47 -0.92
C LEU A 146 6.57 -6.01 0.32
N LYS A 147 7.38 -4.96 0.19
CA LYS A 147 8.20 -4.47 1.31
C LYS A 147 7.38 -3.79 2.41
N ALA A 148 6.20 -3.29 2.11
CA ALA A 148 5.27 -2.83 3.14
C ALA A 148 4.69 -4.00 3.94
N GLY A 149 4.64 -5.21 3.37
CA GLY A 149 4.19 -6.43 4.04
C GLY A 149 3.14 -7.23 3.29
N ALA A 150 2.81 -6.90 2.03
CA ALA A 150 1.94 -7.76 1.24
C ALA A 150 2.63 -9.10 0.92
N ASP A 151 1.88 -10.19 1.00
CA ASP A 151 2.40 -11.54 0.75
C ASP A 151 2.76 -11.80 -0.71
N LEU A 152 1.98 -11.23 -1.64
CA LEU A 152 2.13 -11.44 -3.08
C LEU A 152 1.86 -10.14 -3.84
N SER A 153 2.68 -9.88 -4.87
CA SER A 153 2.48 -8.78 -5.79
C SER A 153 2.50 -9.27 -7.23
N HIS A 154 1.43 -8.99 -7.95
CA HIS A 154 1.22 -9.33 -9.35
C HIS A 154 1.38 -8.07 -10.20
N VAL A 155 2.13 -8.16 -11.30
CA VAL A 155 2.25 -7.05 -12.26
C VAL A 155 1.67 -7.50 -13.59
N PHE A 156 0.62 -6.81 -14.06
CA PHE A 156 0.04 -7.02 -15.38
C PHE A 156 0.53 -5.89 -16.28
N CYS A 157 1.44 -6.24 -17.18
CA CYS A 157 2.15 -5.29 -18.04
C CYS A 157 2.12 -5.74 -19.50
N THR A 158 2.61 -4.88 -20.38
CA THR A 158 2.81 -5.26 -21.79
C THR A 158 3.87 -6.34 -21.91
N LYS A 159 3.82 -7.08 -23.01
CA LYS A 159 4.77 -8.16 -23.28
C LYS A 159 6.22 -7.67 -23.27
N ASP A 160 6.48 -6.51 -23.84
CA ASP A 160 7.83 -5.93 -23.96
C ASP A 160 8.37 -5.41 -22.62
N ALA A 161 7.49 -4.94 -21.72
CA ALA A 161 7.88 -4.51 -20.38
C ALA A 161 8.29 -5.69 -19.47
N ALA A 162 7.72 -6.88 -19.70
CA ALA A 162 7.76 -7.97 -18.75
C ALA A 162 9.16 -8.52 -18.47
N LEU A 163 10.01 -8.68 -19.49
CA LEU A 163 11.36 -9.21 -19.31
C LEU A 163 12.19 -8.27 -18.42
N VAL A 164 12.06 -6.96 -18.64
CA VAL A 164 12.77 -5.93 -17.87
C VAL A 164 12.30 -5.96 -16.41
N ILE A 165 10.98 -5.94 -16.17
CA ILE A 165 10.43 -5.97 -14.80
C ILE A 165 10.85 -7.25 -14.06
N LYS A 166 10.80 -8.42 -14.72
CA LYS A 166 11.25 -9.70 -14.14
C LYS A 166 12.72 -9.70 -13.74
N SER A 167 13.56 -8.95 -14.46
CA SER A 167 14.99 -8.84 -14.15
C SER A 167 15.31 -7.98 -12.93
N TYR A 168 14.37 -7.11 -12.50
CA TYR A 168 14.57 -6.27 -11.31
C TYR A 168 14.35 -7.04 -10.00
N SER A 169 13.47 -8.04 -9.97
CA SER A 169 13.22 -8.85 -8.78
C SER A 169 12.60 -10.21 -9.10
N PRO A 170 13.12 -11.31 -8.53
CA PRO A 170 12.52 -12.64 -8.69
C PRO A 170 11.24 -12.83 -7.86
N GLU A 171 10.93 -11.93 -6.93
CA GLU A 171 9.76 -12.03 -6.04
C GLU A 171 8.44 -11.63 -6.72
N LEU A 172 8.51 -10.85 -7.80
CA LEU A 172 7.35 -10.33 -8.51
C LEU A 172 6.74 -11.37 -9.44
N ILE A 173 5.41 -11.52 -9.39
CA ILE A 173 4.68 -12.37 -10.33
C ILE A 173 4.23 -11.51 -11.52
N VAL A 174 5.00 -11.58 -12.61
CA VAL A 174 4.81 -10.70 -13.78
C VAL A 174 4.06 -11.41 -14.92
N HIS A 175 2.92 -10.84 -15.31
CA HIS A 175 1.96 -11.31 -16.32
C HIS A 175 2.05 -10.43 -17.59
N PRO A 176 2.68 -10.90 -18.67
CA PRO A 176 2.84 -10.17 -19.93
C PRO A 176 1.57 -10.25 -20.80
N VAL A 177 0.47 -9.65 -20.35
CA VAL A 177 -0.85 -9.83 -20.98
C VAL A 177 -1.58 -8.53 -21.31
N LEU A 178 -1.08 -7.37 -20.85
CA LEU A 178 -1.85 -6.11 -20.86
C LEU A 178 -2.19 -5.59 -22.28
N ASP A 179 -1.32 -5.89 -23.25
CA ASP A 179 -1.43 -5.56 -24.67
C ASP A 179 -1.96 -6.73 -25.53
N SER A 180 -2.36 -7.85 -24.91
CA SER A 180 -2.91 -8.99 -25.63
C SER A 180 -4.33 -8.69 -26.17
N PRO A 181 -4.73 -9.24 -27.34
CA PRO A 181 -6.11 -9.12 -27.83
C PRO A 181 -7.18 -9.62 -26.83
N ASN A 182 -6.82 -10.57 -25.97
CA ASN A 182 -7.65 -11.12 -24.88
C ASN A 182 -7.14 -10.72 -23.48
N ALA A 183 -6.52 -9.54 -23.36
CA ALA A 183 -5.90 -9.07 -22.13
C ALA A 183 -6.86 -9.11 -20.93
N VAL A 184 -8.09 -8.64 -21.13
CA VAL A 184 -9.09 -8.54 -20.06
C VAL A 184 -9.48 -9.92 -19.54
N GLU A 185 -9.68 -10.90 -20.43
CA GLU A 185 -10.00 -12.28 -20.06
C GLU A 185 -8.84 -12.95 -19.30
N GLU A 186 -7.60 -12.71 -19.72
CA GLU A 186 -6.42 -13.25 -19.03
C GLU A 186 -6.24 -12.65 -17.64
N ILE A 187 -6.44 -11.33 -17.50
CA ILE A 187 -6.36 -10.64 -16.20
C ILE A 187 -7.50 -11.07 -15.28
N GLU A 188 -8.72 -11.23 -15.82
CA GLU A 188 -9.91 -11.60 -15.06
C GLU A 188 -9.79 -12.92 -14.30
N LYS A 189 -9.00 -13.88 -14.82
CA LYS A 189 -8.67 -15.15 -14.15
C LYS A 189 -7.96 -14.95 -12.81
N TRP A 190 -7.18 -13.87 -12.69
CA TRP A 190 -6.40 -13.56 -11.49
C TRP A 190 -7.15 -12.68 -10.51
N LEU A 191 -8.01 -11.79 -11.01
CA LEU A 191 -8.77 -10.87 -10.20
C LEU A 191 -9.49 -11.51 -8.98
N PRO A 192 -9.95 -12.80 -8.93
CA PRO A 192 -10.65 -13.32 -7.74
C PRO A 192 -9.68 -13.59 -6.59
N ARG A 193 -8.39 -13.64 -6.90
CA ARG A 193 -7.31 -13.86 -5.95
C ARG A 193 -6.69 -12.55 -5.49
N LEU A 194 -7.04 -11.42 -6.09
CA LEU A 194 -6.44 -10.13 -5.72
C LEU A 194 -7.29 -9.46 -4.65
N HIS A 195 -6.60 -8.90 -3.67
CA HIS A 195 -7.21 -8.20 -2.54
C HIS A 195 -7.32 -6.70 -2.76
N SER A 196 -6.50 -6.14 -3.65
CA SER A 196 -6.59 -4.77 -4.11
C SER A 196 -5.86 -4.59 -5.44
N LEU A 197 -6.17 -3.49 -6.14
CA LEU A 197 -5.51 -3.10 -7.36
C LEU A 197 -4.87 -1.72 -7.26
N VAL A 198 -3.76 -1.55 -7.97
CA VAL A 198 -3.15 -0.26 -8.29
C VAL A 198 -3.11 -0.13 -9.80
N VAL A 199 -3.70 0.93 -10.34
CA VAL A 199 -3.82 1.13 -11.79
C VAL A 199 -3.13 2.43 -12.17
N GLY A 200 -2.24 2.34 -13.16
CA GLY A 200 -1.61 3.50 -13.78
C GLY A 200 -0.09 3.61 -13.73
N PRO A 201 0.66 3.03 -12.74
CA PRO A 201 2.12 3.10 -12.73
C PRO A 201 2.74 2.60 -14.04
N GLY A 202 3.25 3.53 -14.84
CA GLY A 202 3.81 3.26 -16.17
C GLY A 202 2.82 2.70 -17.20
N LEU A 203 1.50 2.92 -17.03
CA LEU A 203 0.48 2.43 -17.97
C LEU A 203 0.65 3.02 -19.38
N GLY A 204 1.10 4.27 -19.47
CA GLY A 204 1.11 5.02 -20.73
C GLY A 204 -0.30 5.47 -21.13
N ARG A 205 -0.40 6.03 -22.34
CA ARG A 205 -1.64 6.64 -22.85
C ARG A 205 -2.06 6.10 -24.20
N ASP A 206 -1.60 4.90 -24.52
CA ASP A 206 -2.07 4.16 -25.69
C ASP A 206 -3.53 3.75 -25.50
N ASP A 207 -4.35 3.91 -26.54
CA ASP A 207 -5.80 3.70 -26.47
C ASP A 207 -6.18 2.27 -26.12
N LEU A 208 -5.42 1.27 -26.60
CA LEU A 208 -5.65 -0.13 -26.28
C LEU A 208 -5.38 -0.38 -24.79
N LEU A 209 -4.26 0.10 -24.26
CA LEU A 209 -3.91 -0.07 -22.85
C LEU A 209 -4.92 0.64 -21.92
N LEU A 210 -5.34 1.86 -22.27
CA LEU A 210 -6.35 2.60 -21.52
C LEU A 210 -7.71 1.89 -21.53
N LYS A 211 -8.11 1.31 -22.67
CA LYS A 211 -9.32 0.50 -22.78
C LYS A 211 -9.25 -0.76 -21.91
N THR A 212 -8.15 -1.51 -21.98
CA THR A 212 -7.93 -2.69 -21.11
C THR A 212 -7.98 -2.31 -19.63
N ALA A 213 -7.30 -1.23 -19.23
CA ALA A 213 -7.29 -0.76 -17.84
C ALA A 213 -8.70 -0.38 -17.36
N LYS A 214 -9.50 0.29 -18.20
CA LYS A 214 -10.90 0.61 -17.92
C LYS A 214 -11.71 -0.66 -17.61
N GLU A 215 -11.67 -1.65 -18.49
CA GLU A 215 -12.44 -2.89 -18.34
C GLU A 215 -12.00 -3.69 -17.10
N VAL A 216 -10.70 -3.69 -16.79
CA VAL A 216 -10.16 -4.28 -15.56
C VAL A 216 -10.66 -3.55 -14.31
N ILE A 217 -10.72 -2.21 -14.31
CA ILE A 217 -11.30 -1.42 -13.21
C ILE A 217 -12.77 -1.81 -13.01
N GLU A 218 -13.57 -1.86 -14.08
CA GLU A 218 -14.99 -2.19 -14.02
C GLU A 218 -15.23 -3.60 -13.45
N LYS A 219 -14.48 -4.61 -13.91
CA LYS A 219 -14.55 -5.98 -13.38
C LYS A 219 -14.12 -6.06 -11.91
N SER A 220 -13.18 -5.22 -11.49
CA SER A 220 -12.70 -5.20 -10.11
C SER A 220 -13.66 -4.50 -9.16
N LYS A 221 -14.36 -3.45 -9.62
CA LYS A 221 -15.47 -2.82 -8.90
C LYS A 221 -16.57 -3.83 -8.60
N ALA A 222 -16.90 -4.69 -9.56
CA ALA A 222 -17.90 -5.76 -9.37
C ALA A 222 -17.50 -6.80 -8.30
N ARG A 223 -16.23 -6.82 -7.89
CA ARG A 223 -15.70 -7.70 -6.84
C ARG A 223 -15.47 -6.99 -5.51
N ASP A 224 -15.83 -5.70 -5.43
CA ASP A 224 -15.79 -4.92 -4.19
C ASP A 224 -14.39 -4.91 -3.52
N VAL A 225 -13.31 -4.89 -4.32
CA VAL A 225 -11.93 -4.75 -3.84
C VAL A 225 -11.45 -3.30 -3.93
N PRO A 226 -10.58 -2.81 -3.02
CA PRO A 226 -10.01 -1.48 -3.14
C PRO A 226 -9.21 -1.28 -4.43
N ILE A 227 -9.35 -0.09 -5.05
CA ILE A 227 -8.68 0.26 -6.31
C ILE A 227 -8.00 1.63 -6.13
N VAL A 228 -6.68 1.63 -6.20
CA VAL A 228 -5.83 2.83 -6.22
C VAL A 228 -5.62 3.24 -7.68
N ILE A 229 -5.91 4.49 -8.01
CA ILE A 229 -5.67 5.06 -9.33
C ILE A 229 -4.56 6.11 -9.21
N ASP A 230 -3.45 5.89 -9.90
CA ASP A 230 -2.26 6.75 -9.89
C ASP A 230 -1.80 7.07 -11.32
N ALA A 231 -0.94 8.08 -11.49
CA ALA A 231 -0.29 8.41 -12.76
C ALA A 231 -1.25 8.41 -13.99
N ASP A 232 -0.97 7.63 -15.04
CA ASP A 232 -1.82 7.59 -16.24
C ASP A 232 -3.18 6.89 -16.01
N GLY A 233 -3.38 6.19 -14.90
CA GLY A 233 -4.72 5.81 -14.45
C GLY A 233 -5.58 7.04 -14.14
N LEU A 234 -4.99 8.11 -13.60
CA LEU A 234 -5.68 9.39 -13.39
C LEU A 234 -5.93 10.12 -14.71
N TRP A 235 -5.07 9.91 -15.72
CA TRP A 235 -5.36 10.38 -17.07
C TRP A 235 -6.63 9.72 -17.62
N LEU A 236 -6.76 8.39 -17.52
CA LEU A 236 -8.00 7.69 -17.88
C LEU A 236 -9.23 8.27 -17.17
N VAL A 237 -9.13 8.48 -15.84
CA VAL A 237 -10.22 9.06 -15.05
C VAL A 237 -10.55 10.49 -15.52
N SER A 238 -9.55 11.30 -15.89
CA SER A 238 -9.80 12.66 -16.40
C SER A 238 -10.58 12.68 -17.71
N GLN A 239 -10.46 11.64 -18.53
CA GLN A 239 -11.20 11.51 -19.80
C GLN A 239 -12.57 10.88 -19.58
N GLN A 240 -12.68 9.97 -18.60
CA GLN A 240 -13.89 9.19 -18.37
C GLN A 240 -14.12 8.96 -16.86
N PRO A 241 -14.57 9.98 -16.11
CA PRO A 241 -14.68 9.90 -14.64
C PRO A 241 -15.56 8.74 -14.15
N SER A 242 -16.59 8.39 -14.92
CA SER A 242 -17.54 7.31 -14.62
C SER A 242 -16.90 5.93 -14.42
N VAL A 243 -15.67 5.72 -14.90
CA VAL A 243 -14.92 4.48 -14.67
C VAL A 243 -14.80 4.14 -13.18
N ILE A 244 -14.60 5.16 -12.32
CA ILE A 244 -14.39 4.99 -10.88
C ILE A 244 -15.32 5.84 -10.01
N GLN A 245 -15.99 6.85 -10.57
CA GLN A 245 -16.91 7.75 -9.85
C GLN A 245 -17.94 6.97 -9.02
N GLY A 246 -18.12 7.39 -7.76
CA GLY A 246 -19.05 6.80 -6.80
C GLY A 246 -18.60 5.47 -6.17
N TYR A 247 -17.50 4.87 -6.62
CA TYR A 247 -17.00 3.61 -6.05
C TYR A 247 -16.26 3.83 -4.73
N GLN A 248 -16.92 3.64 -3.59
CA GLN A 248 -16.41 4.04 -2.27
C GLN A 248 -15.04 3.45 -1.87
N LYS A 249 -14.59 2.35 -2.49
CA LYS A 249 -13.25 1.77 -2.26
C LYS A 249 -12.19 2.24 -3.27
N GLY A 250 -12.53 3.22 -4.12
CA GLY A 250 -11.63 3.88 -5.05
C GLY A 250 -10.83 4.97 -4.35
N ILE A 251 -9.53 5.04 -4.66
CA ILE A 251 -8.60 6.02 -4.09
C ILE A 251 -7.81 6.68 -5.23
N LEU A 252 -7.87 8.00 -5.34
CA LEU A 252 -7.12 8.77 -6.34
C LEU A 252 -5.88 9.37 -5.70
N THR A 253 -4.71 9.25 -6.34
CA THR A 253 -3.44 9.79 -5.79
C THR A 253 -2.80 10.88 -6.66
N PRO A 254 -3.51 11.94 -7.07
CA PRO A 254 -2.95 12.93 -7.98
C PRO A 254 -1.82 13.76 -7.36
N ASN A 255 -0.78 14.02 -8.15
CA ASN A 255 0.09 15.18 -7.92
C ASN A 255 -0.65 16.47 -8.32
N PHE A 256 -0.04 17.62 -8.05
CA PHE A 256 -0.66 18.93 -8.37
C PHE A 256 -1.13 19.05 -9.84
N MET A 257 -0.31 18.63 -10.81
CA MET A 257 -0.66 18.74 -12.24
C MET A 257 -1.75 17.74 -12.68
N GLU A 258 -1.77 16.55 -12.08
CA GLU A 258 -2.84 15.57 -12.29
C GLU A 258 -4.14 16.04 -11.63
N PHE A 259 -4.05 16.66 -10.46
CA PHE A 259 -5.17 17.18 -9.70
C PHE A 259 -5.84 18.34 -10.44
N THR A 260 -5.07 19.33 -10.90
CA THR A 260 -5.61 20.45 -11.71
C THR A 260 -6.36 19.92 -12.92
N ARG A 261 -5.78 18.96 -13.65
CA ARG A 261 -6.43 18.36 -14.83
C ARG A 261 -7.72 17.64 -14.50
N LEU A 262 -7.75 16.87 -13.41
CA LEU A 262 -8.96 16.19 -12.95
C LEU A 262 -10.03 17.21 -12.54
N TYR A 263 -9.65 18.22 -11.76
CA TYR A 263 -10.53 19.27 -11.28
C TYR A 263 -11.18 20.02 -12.46
N GLU A 264 -10.36 20.51 -13.39
CA GLU A 264 -10.83 21.28 -14.54
C GLU A 264 -11.69 20.43 -15.50
N SER A 265 -11.37 19.14 -15.66
CA SER A 265 -12.19 18.22 -16.47
C SER A 265 -13.58 18.01 -15.88
N LEU A 266 -13.70 17.91 -14.55
CA LEU A 266 -14.95 17.64 -13.85
C LEU A 266 -15.81 18.89 -13.61
N HIS A 267 -15.18 20.01 -13.28
CA HIS A 267 -15.89 21.25 -12.95
C HIS A 267 -16.09 22.17 -14.16
N HIS A 268 -15.40 21.91 -15.27
CA HIS A 268 -15.41 22.76 -16.47
C HIS A 268 -15.02 24.22 -16.21
N GLU A 269 -14.21 24.46 -15.17
CA GLU A 269 -13.68 25.76 -14.79
C GLU A 269 -12.21 25.63 -14.34
N PRO A 270 -11.37 26.68 -14.50
CA PRO A 270 -10.02 26.69 -13.99
C PRO A 270 -9.99 26.51 -12.47
N MET A 271 -9.04 25.73 -11.98
CA MET A 271 -8.86 25.53 -10.54
C MET A 271 -8.24 26.78 -9.89
N ASP A 272 -8.87 27.28 -8.82
CA ASP A 272 -8.28 28.33 -7.98
C ASP A 272 -7.12 27.75 -7.15
N SER A 273 -5.88 28.15 -7.43
CA SER A 273 -4.70 27.61 -6.73
C SER A 273 -4.49 28.16 -5.30
N THR A 274 -5.38 29.02 -4.80
CA THR A 274 -5.22 29.63 -3.47
C THR A 274 -5.78 28.80 -2.32
N ASP A 275 -6.79 27.93 -2.56
CA ASP A 275 -7.44 27.13 -1.51
C ASP A 275 -7.48 25.62 -1.85
N HIS A 276 -6.34 24.96 -1.65
CA HIS A 276 -6.22 23.52 -1.88
C HIS A 276 -7.14 22.66 -1.01
N HIS A 277 -7.46 23.10 0.21
CA HIS A 277 -8.35 22.37 1.13
C HIS A 277 -9.77 22.31 0.58
N ARG A 278 -10.27 23.44 0.08
CA ARG A 278 -11.58 23.50 -0.56
C ARG A 278 -11.60 22.69 -1.85
N ASN A 279 -10.59 22.85 -2.71
CA ASN A 279 -10.57 22.18 -4.01
C ASN A 279 -10.56 20.66 -3.87
N VAL A 280 -9.74 20.11 -2.95
CA VAL A 280 -9.66 18.65 -2.79
C VAL A 280 -10.98 18.08 -2.31
N MET A 281 -11.68 18.79 -1.40
CA MET A 281 -13.02 18.41 -0.95
C MET A 281 -14.04 18.48 -2.09
N GLN A 282 -14.04 19.54 -2.89
CA GLN A 282 -14.93 19.68 -4.05
C GLN A 282 -14.72 18.57 -5.08
N LEU A 283 -13.47 18.25 -5.43
CA LEU A 283 -13.15 17.17 -6.36
C LEU A 283 -13.67 15.82 -5.82
N SER A 284 -13.44 15.52 -4.55
CA SER A 284 -13.92 14.29 -3.93
C SER A 284 -15.44 14.16 -3.98
N VAL A 285 -16.17 15.23 -3.62
CA VAL A 285 -17.65 15.27 -3.70
C VAL A 285 -18.13 15.09 -5.14
N ALA A 286 -17.53 15.81 -6.10
CA ALA A 286 -17.87 15.67 -7.53
C ALA A 286 -17.62 14.24 -8.04
N MET A 287 -16.61 13.57 -7.50
CA MET A 287 -16.30 12.17 -7.80
C MET A 287 -17.19 11.16 -7.04
N GLY A 288 -18.21 11.61 -6.30
CA GLY A 288 -19.10 10.72 -5.54
C GLY A 288 -18.50 10.27 -4.21
N ASN A 289 -17.80 11.18 -3.52
CA ASN A 289 -17.13 10.97 -2.23
C ASN A 289 -16.00 9.93 -2.28
N LEU A 290 -15.25 9.91 -3.39
CA LEU A 290 -14.03 9.09 -3.48
C LEU A 290 -12.95 9.63 -2.56
N THR A 291 -12.11 8.74 -2.04
CA THR A 291 -10.91 9.19 -1.34
C THR A 291 -9.92 9.81 -2.33
N VAL A 292 -9.46 11.02 -2.05
CA VAL A 292 -8.47 11.74 -2.86
C VAL A 292 -7.27 12.08 -1.99
N VAL A 293 -6.07 11.76 -2.48
CA VAL A 293 -4.77 12.08 -1.91
C VAL A 293 -4.08 13.09 -2.83
N LEU A 294 -4.18 14.38 -2.50
CA LEU A 294 -3.44 15.43 -3.20
C LEU A 294 -2.01 15.47 -2.66
N LYS A 295 -1.07 14.94 -3.45
CA LYS A 295 0.36 14.85 -3.11
C LYS A 295 1.00 16.25 -3.12
N GLY A 296 1.71 16.61 -2.06
CA GLY A 296 2.25 17.97 -1.90
C GLY A 296 3.35 18.12 -0.84
N GLU A 297 3.62 19.37 -0.44
CA GLU A 297 4.50 19.65 0.71
C GLU A 297 3.95 19.02 2.00
N GLN A 298 2.64 19.02 2.13
CA GLN A 298 1.86 18.12 2.96
C GLN A 298 0.90 17.38 2.04
N ASP A 299 0.60 16.13 2.34
CA ASP A 299 -0.36 15.36 1.55
C ASP A 299 -1.75 15.59 2.13
N LEU A 300 -2.64 16.21 1.35
CA LEU A 300 -4.03 16.45 1.74
C LEU A 300 -4.86 15.23 1.36
N ILE A 301 -5.61 14.69 2.31
CA ILE A 301 -6.40 13.49 2.15
C ILE A 301 -7.85 13.81 2.49
N THR A 302 -8.80 13.44 1.64
CA THR A 302 -10.23 13.69 1.86
C THR A 302 -11.10 12.57 1.33
N ASP A 303 -12.25 12.37 1.97
CA ASP A 303 -13.33 11.50 1.52
C ASP A 303 -14.59 12.31 1.12
N GLY A 304 -14.44 13.63 0.95
CA GLY A 304 -15.52 14.54 0.59
C GLY A 304 -16.28 15.07 1.80
N SER A 305 -16.13 14.44 2.98
CA SER A 305 -16.72 14.91 4.24
C SER A 305 -15.73 15.72 5.08
N LYS A 306 -14.45 15.36 5.05
CA LYS A 306 -13.38 15.98 5.84
C LYS A 306 -12.06 15.94 5.10
N VAL A 307 -11.22 16.94 5.36
CA VAL A 307 -9.84 17.00 4.86
C VAL A 307 -8.90 16.84 6.05
N ILE A 308 -7.97 15.90 5.95
CA ILE A 308 -6.85 15.74 6.87
C ILE A 308 -5.54 16.02 6.12
N SER A 309 -4.48 16.33 6.85
CA SER A 309 -3.16 16.59 6.30
C SER A 309 -2.16 15.61 6.93
N CYS A 310 -1.44 14.86 6.11
CA CYS A 310 -0.30 14.07 6.56
C CYS A 310 0.94 14.98 6.62
N SER A 311 1.33 15.37 7.83
CA SER A 311 2.41 16.34 8.05
C SER A 311 3.76 15.73 8.43
N ILE A 312 3.88 14.39 8.37
CA ILE A 312 5.16 13.68 8.61
C ILE A 312 6.26 14.26 7.73
N ALA A 313 7.39 14.62 8.32
CA ALA A 313 8.48 15.26 7.59
C ALA A 313 9.05 14.33 6.50
N GLY A 314 9.09 14.81 5.25
CA GLY A 314 9.82 14.22 4.14
C GLY A 314 11.18 14.88 3.95
N SER A 315 11.61 15.00 2.70
CA SER A 315 12.77 15.79 2.29
C SER A 315 12.45 16.66 1.07
N GLY A 316 13.30 17.64 0.78
CA GLY A 316 13.19 18.45 -0.45
C GLY A 316 13.54 17.69 -1.74
N ARG A 317 13.96 16.42 -1.64
CA ARG A 317 14.41 15.63 -2.80
C ARG A 317 13.25 14.86 -3.43
N ARG A 318 12.94 15.22 -4.67
CA ARG A 318 11.87 14.62 -5.49
C ARG A 318 12.43 13.57 -6.46
N CYS A 319 12.31 12.30 -6.11
CA CYS A 319 12.69 11.19 -6.99
C CYS A 319 11.52 10.81 -7.91
N GLY A 320 11.80 10.43 -9.16
CA GLY A 320 10.75 10.18 -10.16
C GLY A 320 9.73 9.10 -9.78
N GLY A 321 10.16 8.08 -9.02
CA GLY A 321 9.29 6.95 -8.62
C GLY A 321 8.72 7.03 -7.20
N GLN A 322 8.77 8.21 -6.55
CA GLN A 322 8.22 8.36 -5.20
C GLN A 322 6.71 8.15 -5.15
N GLY A 323 5.99 8.54 -6.21
CA GLY A 323 4.55 8.29 -6.35
C GLY A 323 4.23 6.80 -6.47
N ASP A 324 5.06 6.04 -7.18
CA ASP A 324 4.90 4.59 -7.34
C ASP A 324 5.07 3.85 -6.01
N LEU A 325 6.02 4.28 -5.17
CA LEU A 325 6.18 3.74 -3.81
C LEU A 325 4.91 3.96 -2.99
N LEU A 326 4.35 5.18 -3.04
CA LEU A 326 3.10 5.52 -2.36
C LEU A 326 1.94 4.64 -2.85
N SER A 327 1.71 4.56 -4.15
CA SER A 327 0.56 3.83 -4.70
C SER A 327 0.69 2.32 -4.47
N GLY A 328 1.90 1.77 -4.56
CA GLY A 328 2.22 0.39 -4.20
C GLY A 328 1.91 0.04 -2.75
N SER A 329 2.48 0.79 -1.80
CA SER A 329 2.20 0.58 -0.38
C SER A 329 0.73 0.83 -0.03
N LEU A 330 0.09 1.83 -0.65
CA LEU A 330 -1.34 2.10 -0.49
C LEU A 330 -2.21 0.93 -0.91
N GLY A 331 -1.84 0.18 -1.95
CA GLY A 331 -2.53 -1.07 -2.31
C GLY A 331 -2.60 -2.06 -1.14
N ALA A 332 -1.50 -2.26 -0.42
CA ALA A 332 -1.45 -3.13 0.75
C ALA A 332 -2.26 -2.57 1.93
N PHE A 333 -2.03 -1.31 2.29
CA PHE A 333 -2.77 -0.64 3.37
C PHE A 333 -4.28 -0.59 3.12
N ALA A 334 -4.72 -0.41 1.87
CA ALA A 334 -6.14 -0.38 1.53
C ALA A 334 -6.80 -1.73 1.79
N HIS A 335 -6.15 -2.83 1.41
CA HIS A 335 -6.65 -4.17 1.75
C HIS A 335 -6.80 -4.34 3.27
N TRP A 336 -5.75 -4.00 4.03
CA TRP A 336 -5.75 -4.15 5.49
C TRP A 336 -6.80 -3.28 6.18
N ALA A 337 -6.92 -2.01 5.78
CA ALA A 337 -7.89 -1.10 6.36
C ALA A 337 -9.33 -1.57 6.11
N HIS A 338 -9.65 -1.98 4.88
CA HIS A 338 -10.99 -2.48 4.53
C HIS A 338 -11.28 -3.80 5.25
N ALA A 339 -10.32 -4.72 5.34
CA ALA A 339 -10.48 -5.97 6.08
C ALA A 339 -10.72 -5.71 7.59
N ALA A 340 -9.95 -4.83 8.20
CA ALA A 340 -10.11 -4.43 9.60
C ALA A 340 -11.46 -3.73 9.86
N SER A 341 -11.93 -2.90 8.93
CA SER A 341 -13.24 -2.27 9.00
C SER A 341 -14.38 -3.29 8.93
N VAL A 342 -14.30 -4.28 8.03
CA VAL A 342 -15.29 -5.38 7.96
C VAL A 342 -15.28 -6.21 9.23
N ALA A 343 -14.10 -6.45 9.82
CA ALA A 343 -13.96 -7.11 11.12
C ALA A 343 -14.43 -6.25 12.32
N GLY A 344 -14.80 -4.98 12.08
CA GLY A 344 -15.28 -4.08 13.12
C GLY A 344 -14.20 -3.55 14.07
N VAL A 345 -12.93 -3.62 13.69
CA VAL A 345 -11.80 -3.10 14.47
C VAL A 345 -11.93 -1.59 14.72
N PHE A 346 -12.45 -0.87 13.73
CA PHE A 346 -12.83 0.54 13.83
C PHE A 346 -14.07 0.82 12.98
N ARG A 347 -14.86 1.85 13.33
CA ARG A 347 -16.12 2.22 12.63
C ARG A 347 -16.29 3.71 12.36
N SER A 348 -15.45 4.56 12.96
CA SER A 348 -15.62 6.02 12.95
C SER A 348 -14.96 6.72 11.75
N MET A 349 -14.31 5.97 10.85
CA MET A 349 -13.49 6.53 9.80
C MET A 349 -13.58 5.72 8.51
N ASN A 350 -13.52 6.42 7.37
CA ASN A 350 -13.42 5.77 6.07
C ASN A 350 -12.09 4.97 6.01
N PRO A 351 -12.13 3.65 5.74
CA PRO A 351 -10.93 2.81 5.69
C PRO A 351 -9.90 3.30 4.66
N SER A 352 -10.36 3.84 3.54
CA SER A 352 -9.49 4.39 2.49
C SER A 352 -8.70 5.61 2.98
N MET A 353 -9.27 6.43 3.88
CA MET A 353 -8.55 7.55 4.51
C MET A 353 -7.44 7.06 5.45
N VAL A 354 -7.72 6.01 6.23
CA VAL A 354 -6.73 5.40 7.13
C VAL A 354 -5.57 4.80 6.32
N ALA A 355 -5.90 4.07 5.26
CA ALA A 355 -4.92 3.49 4.35
C ALA A 355 -4.06 4.56 3.67
N ALA A 356 -4.69 5.61 3.13
CA ALA A 356 -4.01 6.74 2.51
C ALA A 356 -3.04 7.42 3.47
N PHE A 357 -3.46 7.67 4.71
CA PHE A 357 -2.61 8.29 5.71
C PHE A 357 -1.39 7.41 6.05
N GLY A 358 -1.58 6.10 6.20
CA GLY A 358 -0.49 5.16 6.47
C GLY A 358 0.52 5.08 5.33
N ALA A 359 0.05 5.03 4.08
CA ALA A 359 0.93 5.01 2.92
C ALA A 359 1.69 6.32 2.69
N CYS A 360 1.04 7.48 2.92
CA CYS A 360 1.70 8.80 2.88
C CYS A 360 2.77 8.90 3.96
N SER A 361 2.43 8.49 5.19
CA SER A 361 3.33 8.45 6.34
C SER A 361 4.58 7.63 6.05
N LEU A 362 4.40 6.41 5.53
CA LEU A 362 5.48 5.51 5.15
C LEU A 362 6.37 6.12 4.08
N THR A 363 5.78 6.59 2.96
CA THR A 363 6.51 7.19 1.85
C THR A 363 7.37 8.38 2.28
N ARG A 364 6.81 9.25 3.12
CA ARG A 364 7.51 10.43 3.65
C ARG A 364 8.65 10.05 4.58
N GLN A 365 8.43 9.09 5.47
CA GLN A 365 9.46 8.58 6.37
C GLN A 365 10.58 7.86 5.61
N CYS A 366 10.28 7.11 4.54
CA CYS A 366 11.28 6.53 3.64
C CYS A 366 12.11 7.61 2.95
N ASN A 367 11.45 8.64 2.40
CA ASN A 367 12.12 9.75 1.72
C ASN A 367 13.06 10.52 2.67
N SER A 368 12.61 10.80 3.90
CA SER A 368 13.42 11.48 4.91
C SER A 368 14.67 10.67 5.28
N GLN A 369 14.52 9.37 5.53
CA GLN A 369 15.65 8.49 5.89
C GLN A 369 16.64 8.33 4.74
N ALA A 370 16.15 8.07 3.52
CA ALA A 370 17.01 7.92 2.36
C ALA A 370 17.77 9.23 2.08
N PHE A 371 17.09 10.38 2.22
CA PHE A 371 17.74 11.68 2.08
C PHE A 371 18.79 11.97 3.14
N GLN A 372 18.58 11.55 4.39
CA GLN A 372 19.61 11.70 5.43
C GLN A 372 20.88 10.90 5.11
N ARG A 373 20.76 9.78 4.39
CA ARG A 373 21.89 8.92 4.01
C ARG A 373 22.57 9.35 2.71
N HIS A 374 21.78 9.74 1.70
CA HIS A 374 22.26 9.96 0.34
C HIS A 374 22.21 11.43 -0.10
N GLY A 375 21.52 12.29 0.64
CA GLY A 375 21.39 13.71 0.33
C GLY A 375 20.91 13.95 -1.09
N ARG A 376 21.64 14.75 -1.86
CA ARG A 376 21.28 15.11 -3.24
C ARG A 376 21.13 13.89 -4.17
N SER A 377 21.92 12.82 -3.97
CA SER A 377 21.93 11.66 -4.86
C SER A 377 20.79 10.67 -4.60
N THR A 378 19.95 10.89 -3.59
CA THR A 378 18.83 10.00 -3.27
C THR A 378 17.99 9.69 -4.51
N THR A 379 17.68 8.40 -4.68
CA THR A 379 16.86 7.80 -5.72
C THR A 379 15.68 7.04 -5.12
N THR A 380 14.74 6.60 -5.97
CA THR A 380 13.61 5.76 -5.52
C THR A 380 14.10 4.42 -4.95
N SER A 381 15.15 3.84 -5.55
CA SER A 381 15.74 2.58 -5.06
C SER A 381 16.28 2.71 -3.63
N ASP A 382 16.86 3.87 -3.29
CA ASP A 382 17.31 4.15 -1.92
C ASP A 382 16.10 4.24 -0.97
N MET A 383 15.01 4.89 -1.39
CA MET A 383 13.77 4.94 -0.60
C MET A 383 13.17 3.55 -0.34
N ILE A 384 13.24 2.66 -1.33
CA ILE A 384 12.77 1.27 -1.23
C ILE A 384 13.56 0.49 -0.17
N GLN A 385 14.85 0.77 -0.01
CA GLN A 385 15.67 0.16 1.04
C GLN A 385 15.24 0.61 2.45
N GLU A 386 14.65 1.80 2.57
CA GLU A 386 14.15 2.34 3.84
C GLU A 386 12.74 1.90 4.23
N ILE A 387 12.02 1.12 3.40
CA ILE A 387 10.63 0.75 3.71
C ILE A 387 10.55 -0.03 5.03
N GLY A 388 11.39 -1.05 5.23
CA GLY A 388 11.34 -1.86 6.44
C GLY A 388 11.69 -1.08 7.72
N SER A 389 12.74 -0.23 7.66
CA SER A 389 13.13 0.63 8.79
C SER A 389 12.06 1.69 9.10
N ALA A 390 11.49 2.32 8.06
CA ALA A 390 10.39 3.27 8.19
C ALA A 390 9.14 2.63 8.79
N PHE A 391 8.76 1.45 8.29
CA PHE A 391 7.58 0.71 8.73
C PHE A 391 7.69 0.36 10.21
N LYS A 392 8.81 -0.24 10.63
CA LYS A 392 9.07 -0.55 12.03
C LYS A 392 8.98 0.69 12.91
N LYS A 393 9.61 1.79 12.48
CA LYS A 393 9.59 3.04 13.23
C LYS A 393 8.19 3.63 13.38
N LEU A 394 7.37 3.61 12.34
CA LEU A 394 6.04 4.22 12.40
C LEU A 394 5.01 3.33 13.09
N PHE A 395 5.07 2.02 12.85
CA PHE A 395 3.94 1.13 13.09
C PHE A 395 4.23 -0.01 14.08
N GLU A 396 5.49 -0.31 14.37
CA GLU A 396 5.87 -1.41 15.29
C GLU A 396 6.62 -0.93 16.54
N SER A 397 6.91 0.38 16.63
CA SER A 397 7.60 0.99 17.78
C SER A 397 6.69 1.47 18.88
#